data_AF-A0A179B2X0-F1
#
_entry.id   AF-A0A179B2X0-F1
#
_cell.length_a   1.000
_cell.length_b   1.000
_cell.length_c   1.000
_cell.angle_alpha   90.00
_cell.angle_beta   90.00
_cell.angle_gamma   90.00
#
_symmetry.space_group_name_H-M   'P 1'
#
loop_
_entity.id
_entity.type
_entity.pdbx_description
1 polymer ?
#
loop_
_entity_poly.entity_id
_entity_poly.type
_entity_poly.pdbx_seq_one_letter_code
_entity_poly.pdbx_strand_id
1 'polypeptide(L)'
;MSKFAIDEDEMDDLGEGLDSLSEVYDDVETPCPVPAFGHPSLDEAYREFADAATERIGGLSDWCEETSEAVSDTSQMAEETDGEWAKQFTSQVQKFQ
;
A
#
# COMPACT_ATOMS: atom_id res chain seq x y z
N MET A 1 -7.65 -24.99 -17.87
CA MET A 1 -7.83 -24.33 -16.57
C MET A 1 -6.68 -23.34 -16.44
N SER A 2 -6.98 -22.05 -16.38
CA SER A 2 -5.95 -21.03 -16.14
C SER A 2 -5.48 -21.21 -14.70
N LYS A 3 -4.21 -21.52 -14.48
CA LYS A 3 -3.65 -21.58 -13.14
C LYS A 3 -3.45 -20.12 -12.72
N PHE A 4 -4.20 -19.65 -11.73
CA PHE A 4 -3.95 -18.36 -11.11
C PHE A 4 -2.69 -18.56 -10.27
N ALA A 5 -1.54 -18.21 -10.85
CA ALA A 5 -0.28 -18.13 -10.14
C ALA A 5 -0.08 -16.65 -9.82
N ILE A 6 0.20 -16.35 -8.56
CA ILE A 6 0.63 -15.02 -8.15
C ILE A 6 2.09 -14.91 -8.58
N ASP A 7 2.42 -13.84 -9.30
CA ASP A 7 3.79 -13.54 -9.71
C ASP A 7 4.48 -12.81 -8.54
N GLU A 8 5.45 -13.46 -7.91
CA GLU A 8 6.15 -12.97 -6.72
C GLU A 8 6.91 -11.69 -7.03
N ASP A 9 7.57 -11.63 -8.19
CA ASP A 9 8.30 -10.44 -8.64
C ASP A 9 7.34 -9.24 -8.83
N GLU A 10 6.14 -9.47 -9.38
CA GLU A 10 5.12 -8.42 -9.57
C GLU A 10 4.54 -7.93 -8.23
N MET A 11 4.40 -8.82 -7.24
CA MET A 11 3.90 -8.48 -5.91
C MET A 11 4.94 -7.71 -5.09
N ASP A 12 6.21 -8.11 -5.16
CA ASP A 12 7.31 -7.39 -4.52
C ASP A 12 7.47 -5.99 -5.13
N ASP A 13 7.48 -5.87 -6.46
CA ASP A 13 7.53 -4.58 -7.18
C ASP A 13 6.33 -3.69 -6.77
N LEU A 14 5.15 -4.26 -6.58
CA LEU A 14 3.96 -3.54 -6.14
C LEU A 14 4.08 -3.05 -4.69
N GLY A 15 4.58 -3.90 -3.79
CA GLY A 15 4.83 -3.54 -2.38
C GLY A 15 5.85 -2.39 -2.27
N GLU A 16 7.01 -2.53 -2.91
CA GLU A 16 8.04 -1.49 -2.94
C GLU A 16 7.51 -0.17 -3.54
N GLY A 17 6.68 -0.26 -4.58
CA GLY A 17 6.03 0.90 -5.19
C GLY A 17 5.06 1.61 -4.26
N LEU A 18 4.31 0.87 -3.45
CA LEU A 18 3.38 1.42 -2.46
C LEU A 18 4.12 2.06 -1.28
N ASP A 19 5.17 1.42 -0.78
CA ASP A 19 6.02 1.97 0.29
C ASP A 19 6.67 3.29 -0.17
N SER A 20 7.23 3.31 -1.38
CA SER A 20 7.82 4.53 -1.93
C SER A 20 6.79 5.65 -2.14
N LEU A 21 5.55 5.32 -2.51
CA LEU A 21 4.47 6.30 -2.62
C LEU A 21 4.05 6.84 -1.25
N SER A 22 4.02 5.99 -0.22
CA SER A 22 3.74 6.38 1.16
C SER A 22 4.74 7.43 1.66
N GLU A 23 6.04 7.15 1.51
CA GLU A 23 7.11 8.10 1.85
C GLU A 23 6.97 9.44 1.13
N VAL A 24 6.60 9.41 -0.16
CA VAL A 24 6.37 10.64 -0.94
C VAL A 24 5.20 11.46 -0.40
N TYR A 25 4.12 10.81 0.04
CA TYR A 25 2.97 11.50 0.61
C TYR A 25 3.28 12.10 1.98
N ASP A 26 4.04 11.40 2.82
CA ASP A 26 4.50 11.91 4.12
C ASP A 26 5.32 13.19 4.01
N ASP A 27 6.09 13.33 2.92
CA ASP A 27 6.91 14.51 2.64
C ASP A 27 6.13 15.68 2.00
N VAL A 28 4.84 15.53 1.69
CA VAL A 28 4.05 16.63 1.09
C VAL A 28 3.73 17.69 2.12
N GLU A 29 4.45 18.81 2.05
CA GLU A 29 4.11 20.00 2.84
C GLU A 29 2.80 20.64 2.34
N THR A 30 1.84 20.79 3.26
CA THR A 30 0.71 21.68 3.00
C THR A 30 1.21 23.12 2.95
N PRO A 31 0.76 23.93 1.97
CA PRO A 31 1.23 25.31 1.87
C PRO A 31 1.01 26.07 3.19
N CYS A 32 1.85 27.06 3.50
CA CYS A 32 1.65 27.94 4.66
C CYS A 32 0.73 29.13 4.33
N PRO A 33 -0.19 29.51 5.24
CA PRO A 33 -1.07 30.66 5.01
C PRO A 33 -0.24 31.93 4.84
N VAL A 34 -0.49 32.65 3.74
CA VAL A 34 0.07 33.99 3.53
C VAL A 34 -0.76 34.98 4.34
N PRO A 35 -0.16 35.92 5.09
CA PRO A 35 -0.92 36.89 5.88
C PRO A 35 -1.93 37.65 5.01
N ALA A 36 -3.23 37.37 5.18
CA ALA A 36 -4.29 38.03 4.43
C ALA A 36 -4.59 39.40 5.04
N PHE A 37 -3.82 40.43 4.67
CA PHE A 37 -4.14 41.81 5.06
C PHE A 37 -5.53 42.19 4.53
N GLY A 38 -6.51 42.26 5.44
CA GLY A 38 -7.86 42.80 5.16
C GLY A 38 -8.95 41.80 4.83
N HIS A 39 -8.70 40.48 4.87
CA HIS A 39 -9.71 39.47 4.52
C HIS A 39 -9.78 38.30 5.53
N PRO A 40 -10.53 38.45 6.63
CA PRO A 40 -10.63 37.41 7.67
C PRO A 40 -11.23 36.09 7.19
N SER A 41 -12.09 36.10 6.17
CA SER A 41 -12.69 34.89 5.60
C SER A 41 -11.70 34.05 4.78
N LEU A 42 -10.60 34.65 4.34
CA LEU A 42 -9.53 33.95 3.61
C LEU A 42 -8.71 33.09 4.56
N ASP A 43 -8.48 33.54 5.80
CA ASP A 43 -7.77 32.75 6.81
C ASP A 43 -8.56 31.48 7.17
N GLU A 44 -9.88 31.58 7.32
CA GLU A 44 -10.74 30.43 7.63
C GLU A 44 -10.81 29.43 6.45
N ALA A 45 -11.06 29.93 5.24
CA ALA A 45 -11.09 29.08 4.05
C ALA A 45 -9.74 28.40 3.78
N TYR A 46 -8.64 29.08 4.10
CA TYR A 46 -7.31 28.50 4.03
C TYR A 46 -7.12 27.37 5.03
N ARG A 47 -7.56 27.58 6.27
CA ARG A 47 -7.47 26.57 7.33
C ARG A 47 -8.24 25.31 6.96
N GLU A 48 -9.49 25.45 6.53
CA GLU A 48 -10.31 24.33 6.07
C GLU A 48 -9.66 23.59 4.89
N PHE A 49 -9.08 24.34 3.94
CA PHE A 49 -8.35 23.74 2.82
C PHE A 49 -7.11 22.97 3.27
N ALA A 50 -6.30 23.55 4.17
CA ALA A 50 -5.09 22.93 4.70
C ALA A 50 -5.39 21.68 5.53
N ASP A 51 -6.42 21.74 6.38
CA ASP A 51 -6.88 20.59 7.16
C ASP A 51 -7.35 19.46 6.23
N ALA A 52 -8.18 19.77 5.24
CA ALA A 52 -8.67 18.80 4.27
C ALA A 52 -7.57 18.26 3.32
N ALA A 53 -6.53 19.05 3.05
CA ALA A 53 -5.35 18.58 2.32
C ALA A 53 -4.53 17.61 3.17
N THR A 54 -4.30 17.95 4.44
CA THR A 54 -3.57 17.12 5.41
C THR A 54 -4.27 15.78 5.62
N GLU A 55 -5.60 15.79 5.82
CA GLU A 55 -6.40 14.57 5.97
C GLU A 55 -6.29 13.65 4.74
N ARG A 56 -6.32 14.23 3.54
CA ARG A 56 -6.22 13.45 2.29
C ARG A 56 -4.82 12.89 2.06
N ILE A 57 -3.79 13.66 2.36
CA ILE A 57 -2.39 13.23 2.21
C ILE A 57 -2.11 12.09 3.21
N GLY A 58 -2.47 12.27 4.48
CA GLY A 58 -2.32 11.22 5.50
C GLY A 58 -3.10 9.96 5.15
N GLY A 59 -4.37 10.10 4.74
CA GLY A 59 -5.16 8.93 4.34
C GLY A 59 -4.66 8.20 3.09
N LEU A 60 -3.93 8.89 2.19
CA LEU A 60 -3.26 8.24 1.06
C LEU A 60 -2.00 7.50 1.50
N SER A 61 -1.23 8.08 2.42
CA SER A 61 -0.06 7.44 3.03
C SER A 61 -0.46 6.15 3.76
N ASP A 62 -1.44 6.26 4.67
CA ASP A 62 -2.01 5.11 5.40
C ASP A 62 -2.50 4.01 4.44
N TRP A 63 -3.21 4.39 3.37
CA TRP A 63 -3.72 3.44 2.39
C TRP A 63 -2.60 2.72 1.63
N CYS A 64 -1.52 3.43 1.29
CA CYS A 64 -0.35 2.84 0.65
C CYS A 64 0.32 1.81 1.57
N GLU A 65 0.54 2.15 2.84
CA GLU A 65 1.14 1.24 3.84
C GLU A 65 0.26 -0.01 4.06
N GLU A 66 -1.04 0.17 4.33
CA GLU A 66 -1.98 -0.95 4.54
C GLU A 66 -2.08 -1.87 3.32
N THR A 67 -2.02 -1.29 2.10
CA THR A 67 -2.09 -2.08 0.87
C THR A 67 -0.78 -2.84 0.63
N SER A 68 0.36 -2.24 0.94
CA SER A 68 1.68 -2.89 0.85
C SER A 68 1.74 -4.11 1.80
N GLU A 69 1.32 -3.94 3.05
CA GLU A 69 1.21 -5.04 4.01
C GLU A 69 0.31 -6.16 3.50
N ALA A 70 -0.87 -5.83 2.95
CA ALA A 70 -1.79 -6.82 2.40
C ALA A 70 -1.22 -7.58 1.19
N VAL A 71 -0.42 -6.91 0.35
CA VAL A 71 0.29 -7.53 -0.79
C VAL A 71 1.33 -8.52 -0.27
N SER A 72 2.16 -8.10 0.69
CA SER A 72 3.19 -8.93 1.32
C SER A 72 2.59 -10.16 2.01
N ASP A 73 1.56 -9.99 2.83
CA ASP A 73 0.83 -11.09 3.49
C ASP A 73 0.24 -12.07 2.48
N THR A 74 -0.31 -11.55 1.38
CA THR A 74 -0.89 -12.39 0.32
C THR A 74 0.18 -13.19 -0.41
N SER A 75 1.34 -12.58 -0.69
CA SER A 75 2.48 -13.25 -1.30
C SER A 75 2.98 -14.41 -0.43
N GLN A 76 3.21 -14.14 0.85
CA GLN A 76 3.66 -15.16 1.81
C GLN A 76 2.66 -16.33 1.91
N MET A 77 1.36 -16.03 2.01
CA MET A 77 0.32 -17.07 2.06
C MET A 77 0.27 -17.92 0.78
N ALA A 78 0.53 -17.32 -0.38
CA ALA A 78 0.59 -18.02 -1.65
C ALA A 78 1.77 -18.99 -1.70
N GLU A 79 2.97 -18.56 -1.27
CA GLU A 79 4.15 -19.41 -1.15
C GLU A 79 3.94 -20.58 -0.20
N GLU A 80 3.38 -20.32 0.98
CA GLU A 80 3.09 -21.36 1.97
C GLU A 80 2.14 -22.41 1.40
N THR A 81 1.08 -21.96 0.72
CA THR A 81 0.12 -22.82 0.04
C THR A 81 0.82 -23.68 -1.00
N ASP A 82 1.57 -23.08 -1.94
CA ASP A 82 2.27 -23.82 -2.98
C ASP A 82 3.29 -24.82 -2.42
N GLY A 83 3.98 -24.45 -1.33
CA GLY A 83 4.87 -25.34 -0.58
C GLY A 83 4.16 -26.54 0.05
N GLU A 84 2.97 -26.36 0.60
CA GLU A 84 2.14 -27.47 1.10
C GLU A 84 1.68 -28.40 -0.01
N TRP A 85 1.23 -27.85 -1.15
CA TRP A 85 0.85 -28.65 -2.33
C TRP A 85 2.02 -29.48 -2.86
N ALA A 86 3.21 -28.91 -2.95
CA ALA A 86 4.42 -29.62 -3.38
C ALA A 86 4.78 -30.79 -2.44
N LYS A 87 4.68 -30.59 -1.12
CA LYS A 87 4.90 -31.64 -0.11
C LYS A 87 3.87 -32.77 -0.22
N GLN A 88 2.59 -32.43 -0.42
CA GLN A 88 1.55 -33.45 -0.60
C GLN A 88 1.77 -34.26 -1.87
N PHE A 89 2.15 -33.60 -2.97
CA PHE A 89 2.40 -34.28 -4.24
C PHE A 89 3.58 -35.25 -4.16
N THR A 90 4.70 -34.81 -3.57
CA THR A 90 5.89 -35.66 -3.37
C THR A 90 5.62 -36.83 -2.42
N SER A 91 4.85 -36.60 -1.35
CA SER A 91 4.39 -37.67 -0.44
C SER A 91 3.53 -38.72 -1.15
N GLN A 92 2.64 -38.30 -2.06
CA GLN A 92 1.84 -39.24 -2.85
C GLN A 92 2.69 -40.03 -3.84
N VAL A 93 3.64 -39.40 -4.53
CA VAL A 93 4.54 -40.10 -5.46
C VAL A 93 5.33 -41.21 -4.75
N GLN A 94 5.83 -40.96 -3.54
CA GLN A 94 6.56 -41.97 -2.75
C GLN A 94 5.68 -43.14 -2.28
N LYS A 95 4.36 -42.96 -2.13
CA LYS A 95 3.45 -44.05 -1.75
C LYS A 95 3.19 -45.07 -2.87
N PHE A 96 3.49 -44.71 -4.11
CA PHE A 96 3.25 -45.55 -5.29
C PHE A 96 4.54 -46.08 -5.94
N GLN A 97 5.69 -45.91 -5.26
CA GLN A 97 6.96 -46.57 -5.56
C GLN A 97 7.22 -47.71 -4.57
#